data_AF-A0A7X9A191-F1
#
_entry.id   AF-A0A7X9A191-F1
#
_cell.length_a   1.000
_cell.length_b   1.000
_cell.length_c   1.000
_cell.angle_alpha   90.00
_cell.angle_beta   90.00
_cell.angle_gamma   90.00
#
_symmetry.space_group_name_H-M   'P 1'
#
loop_
_entity.id
_entity.type
_entity.pdbx_description
1 polymer ?
#
loop_
_entity_poly.entity_id
_entity_poly.type
_entity_poly.pdbx_seq_one_letter_code
_entity_poly.pdbx_strand_id
1 'polypeptide(L)' 'MAKKSQIMKAQREPKYSTRKKNRCQLCGRPRAYMRKFGVCRICFRKLAYRGEIPGVRKASW' A
#
# COMPACT_ATOMS: atom_id res chain seq x y z
N MET A 1 -3.15 -10.73 8.14
CA MET A 1 -3.40 -9.28 7.93
C MET A 1 -2.49 -8.45 8.84
N ALA A 2 -2.30 -7.16 8.57
CA ALA A 2 -1.48 -6.32 9.44
C ALA A 2 -2.13 -6.12 10.82
N LYS A 3 -1.33 -6.12 11.89
CA LYS A 3 -1.80 -5.84 13.26
C LYS A 3 -2.40 -4.43 13.34
N LYS A 4 -3.61 -4.29 13.90
CA LYS A 4 -4.31 -3.00 14.07
C LYS A 4 -3.46 -1.97 14.82
N SER A 5 -2.80 -2.39 15.91
CA SER A 5 -1.88 -1.54 16.69
C SER A 5 -0.76 -0.93 15.83
N GLN A 6 -0.26 -1.69 14.87
CA GLN A 6 0.82 -1.25 13.98
C GLN A 6 0.35 -0.33 12.86
N ILE A 7 -0.93 -0.42 12.46
CA ILE A 7 -1.55 0.51 11.52
C ILE A 7 -1.74 1.86 12.22
N MET A 8 -2.33 1.85 13.42
CA MET A 8 -2.52 3.07 14.22
C MET A 8 -1.18 3.75 14.55
N LYS A 9 -0.14 2.99 14.88
CA LYS A 9 1.21 3.53 15.11
C LYS A 9 1.76 4.27 13.88
N ALA A 10 1.45 3.81 12.67
CA ALA A 10 1.94 4.41 11.43
C ALA A 10 1.17 5.66 11.02
N GLN A 11 -0.08 5.83 11.49
CA GLN A 11 -0.88 7.04 11.25
C GLN A 11 -0.48 8.20 12.16
N ARG A 12 0.08 7.90 13.34
CA ARG A 12 0.57 8.93 14.27
C ARG A 12 1.84 9.59 13.73
N GLU A 13 1.99 10.87 14.03
CA GLU A 13 3.23 11.58 13.74
C GLU A 13 4.39 11.00 14.57
N PRO A 14 5.46 10.51 13.92
CA PRO A 14 6.59 9.96 14.65
C PRO A 14 7.51 11.07 15.15
N LYS A 15 8.12 10.85 16.33
CA LYS A 15 9.16 11.74 16.92
C LYS A 15 10.31 12.08 15.95
N TYR A 16 10.63 11.19 15.01
CA TYR A 16 11.67 11.42 14.00
C TYR A 16 11.14 11.05 12.62
N SER A 17 11.44 11.88 11.62
CA SER A 17 11.01 11.69 10.22
C SER A 17 11.43 10.34 9.64
N THR A 18 12.61 9.84 10.02
CA THR A 18 13.16 8.53 9.61
C THR A 18 12.30 7.34 10.03
N ARG A 19 11.41 7.50 11.02
CA ARG A 19 10.51 6.43 11.49
C ARG A 19 9.22 6.32 10.69
N LYS A 20 8.94 7.23 9.74
CA LYS A 20 7.77 7.12 8.86
C LYS A 20 7.88 5.86 8.00
N LYS A 21 6.84 5.03 8.02
CA LYS A 21 6.77 3.78 7.25
C LYS A 21 5.54 3.77 6.37
N ASN A 22 5.74 3.57 5.07
CA ASN A 22 4.63 3.47 4.14
C ASN A 22 3.92 2.11 4.30
N ARG A 23 2.61 2.16 4.49
CA ARG A 23 1.74 0.99 4.58
C ARG A 23 0.67 1.07 3.51
N CYS A 24 0.26 -0.09 3.02
CA CYS A 24 -0.89 -0.19 2.13
C CYS A 24 -2.13 0.42 2.79
N GLN A 25 -2.81 1.34 2.12
CA GLN A 25 -4.02 1.99 2.62
C GLN A 25 -5.18 1.01 2.82
N LEU A 26 -5.25 -0.06 2.02
CA LEU A 26 -6.36 -1.02 2.07
C LEU A 26 -6.15 -2.13 3.12
N CYS A 27 -4.95 -2.69 3.21
CA CYS A 27 -4.70 -3.89 4.04
C CYS A 27 -3.63 -3.70 5.12
N GLY A 28 -3.03 -2.50 5.21
CA GLY A 28 -2.02 -2.16 6.21
C GLY A 28 -0.67 -2.86 6.04
N ARG A 29 -0.43 -3.58 4.93
CA ARG A 29 0.80 -4.34 4.70
C ARG A 29 2.03 -3.42 4.69
N PRO A 30 3.10 -3.73 5.44
CA PRO A 30 4.27 -2.87 5.57
C PRO A 30 5.36 -3.09 4.51
N ARG A 31 5.18 -4.05 3.59
CA ARG A 31 6.18 -4.44 2.58
C ARG A 31 5.58 -4.41 1.18
N ALA A 32 6.44 -4.24 0.18
CA ALA A 32 6.08 -4.18 -1.24
C ALA A 32 5.00 -3.11 -1.51
N TYR A 33 5.22 -1.92 -0.97
CA TYR A 33 4.36 -0.75 -1.13
C TYR A 33 4.71 -0.02 -2.42
N MET A 34 3.72 0.18 -3.29
CA MET A 34 3.87 0.92 -4.55
C MET A 34 3.49 2.38 -4.33
N ARG A 35 4.48 3.28 -4.29
CA ARG A 35 4.28 4.70 -3.96
C ARG A 35 3.29 5.41 -4.88
N LYS A 36 3.34 5.14 -6.19
CA LYS A 36 2.43 5.73 -7.19
C LYS A 36 0.95 5.41 -6.93
N PHE A 37 0.66 4.25 -6.33
CA PHE A 37 -0.71 3.75 -6.16
C PHE A 37 -1.17 3.70 -4.70
N GLY A 38 -0.31 3.98 -3.72
CA GLY A 38 -0.67 3.96 -2.30
C GLY A 38 -0.97 2.58 -1.71
N VAL A 39 -0.75 1.50 -2.45
CA VAL A 39 -1.17 0.13 -2.09
C VAL A 39 -0.02 -0.87 -2.15
N CYS A 40 -0.21 -2.04 -1.53
CA CYS A 40 0.74 -3.15 -1.68
C CYS A 40 0.55 -3.91 -3.00
N ARG A 41 1.57 -4.67 -3.42
CA ARG A 41 1.54 -5.49 -4.65
C ARG A 41 0.31 -6.40 -4.81
N ILE A 42 -0.25 -6.93 -3.72
CA ILE A 42 -1.42 -7.82 -3.78
C ILE A 42 -2.70 -7.04 -4.04
N CYS A 43 -2.90 -5.95 -3.28
CA CYS A 43 -4.05 -5.07 -3.47
C CYS A 43 -4.00 -4.44 -4.85
N PHE A 44 -2.83 -3.95 -5.28
CA PHE A 44 -2.60 -3.46 -6.64
C PHE A 44 -3.04 -4.48 -7.69
N ARG A 45 -2.56 -5.73 -7.59
CA ARG A 45 -2.93 -6.79 -8.52
C ARG A 45 -4.44 -7.05 -8.54
N LYS A 46 -5.10 -7.09 -7.38
CA LYS A 46 -6.56 -7.28 -7.29
C LYS A 46 -7.34 -6.14 -7.95
N LEU A 47 -6.96 -4.90 -7.67
CA LEU A 47 -7.61 -3.71 -8.25
C LEU A 47 -7.38 -3.63 -9.76
N ALA A 48 -6.14 -3.88 -10.21
CA ALA A 48 -5.79 -3.88 -11.64
C ALA A 48 -6.56 -4.97 -12.40
N TYR A 49 -6.72 -6.17 -11.83
CA TYR A 49 -7.53 -7.24 -12.43
C TYR A 49 -9.01 -6.91 -12.54
N ARG A 50 -9.54 -6.10 -11.60
CA ARG A 50 -10.93 -5.65 -11.63
C ARG A 50 -11.15 -4.41 -12.51
N GLY A 51 -10.08 -3.83 -13.05
CA GLY A 51 -10.17 -2.57 -13.81
C GLY A 51 -10.41 -1.33 -12.95
N GLU A 52 -10.28 -1.43 -11.61
CA GLU A 52 -10.48 -0.29 -10.70
C GLU A 52 -9.33 0.74 -10.74
N ILE A 53 -8.20 0.39 -11.39
CA ILE A 53 -7.07 1.32 -11.60
C ILE A 53 -7.07 1.80 -13.06
N PRO A 54 -7.45 3.06 -13.34
CA PRO A 54 -7.50 3.58 -14.70
C PRO A 54 -6.11 3.60 -15.34
N GLY A 55 -6.05 3.25 -16.63
CA GLY A 55 -4.82 3.24 -17.42
C GLY A 55 -3.86 2.08 -17.14
N VAL A 56 -4.18 1.15 -16.24
CA VAL A 56 -3.38 -0.06 -16.01
C VAL A 56 -3.93 -1.20 -16.86
N ARG A 57 -3.10 -1.70 -17.78
CA ARG A 57 -3.36 -2.91 -18.57
C ARG A 57 -2.28 -3.96 -18.31
N LYS A 58 -2.57 -5.23 -18.62
CA LYS A 58 -1.53 -6.27 -18.67
C LYS A 58 -0.48 -5.87 -19.71
N ALA A 59 0.78 -5.92 -19.32
CA ALA A 59 1.89 -5.72 -20.24
C ALA A 59 2.18 -7.03 -20.98
N SER A 60 2.31 -6.95 -22.29
CA SER A 60 2.83 -8.00 -23.17
C SER A 60 3.73 -7.27 -24.16
N TRP A 61 5.02 -7.58 -24.12
CA TRP A 61 6.02 -7.09 -25.05
C TRP A 61 6.64 -8.30 -25.74
#